data_AF-A0AAE7BFV8-F1
#
_entry.id   AF-A0AAE7BFV8-F1
#
_cell.length_a   1.000
_cell.length_b   1.000
_cell.length_c   1.000
_cell.angle_alpha   90.00
_cell.angle_beta   90.00
_cell.angle_gamma   90.00
#
_symmetry.space_group_name_H-M   'P 1'
#
loop_
_entity.id
_entity.type
_entity.pdbx_description
1 polymer ?
#
loop_
_entity_poly.entity_id
_entity_poly.type
_entity_poly.pdbx_seq_one_letter_code
_entity_poly.pdbx_strand_id
1 'polypeptide(L)'
;MFLTNREQEKLLIYTASKLAMERKERGLKLNYPEAVAIISSYIIEGARDGKSVAQLMVDATKVLKEDDVLEGIASMMYMVQVEATFEDGTKLVTVHNPISYDKNKLIPGEYLVDEGEIELNSSKEIITIEIENKGDRPVQVGSHYHFFEVNKELSFERIKAYGKRLDIPAGTSVRFEPGSKKSVNLIDFSGKRYVSGFNGLVEGFLDDENVKAKAMQNLSKFLGE
;
A
#
# COMPACT_ATOMS: atom_id res chain seq x y z
N MET A 1 -5.00 38.43 -15.82
CA MET A 1 -4.14 37.39 -15.21
C MET A 1 -3.88 36.32 -16.26
N PHE A 2 -2.70 35.70 -16.25
CA PHE A 2 -2.38 34.55 -17.11
C PHE A 2 -2.58 33.27 -16.29
N LEU A 3 -3.84 32.87 -16.09
CA LEU A 3 -4.17 31.69 -15.28
C LEU A 3 -3.88 30.42 -16.06
N THR A 4 -3.02 29.58 -15.51
CA THR A 4 -2.81 28.21 -15.97
C THR A 4 -4.05 27.36 -15.74
N ASN A 5 -4.18 26.23 -16.44
CA ASN A 5 -5.29 25.29 -16.25
C ASN A 5 -5.41 24.83 -14.80
N ARG A 6 -4.26 24.57 -14.15
CA ARG A 6 -4.21 24.18 -12.73
C ARG A 6 -4.78 25.26 -11.82
N GLU A 7 -4.47 26.53 -12.06
CA GLU A 7 -5.02 27.63 -11.27
C GLU A 7 -6.52 27.80 -11.49
N GLN A 8 -7.01 27.61 -12.72
CA GLN A 8 -8.45 27.62 -13.02
C GLN A 8 -9.19 26.48 -12.30
N GLU A 9 -8.61 25.27 -12.25
CA GLU A 9 -9.18 24.15 -11.48
C GLU A 9 -9.20 24.41 -9.97
N LYS A 10 -8.16 25.04 -9.41
CA LYS A 10 -8.15 25.42 -7.97
C LYS A 10 -9.20 26.49 -7.66
N LEU A 11 -9.43 27.44 -8.57
CA LEU A 11 -10.54 28.38 -8.45
C LEU A 11 -11.90 27.67 -8.45
N LEU A 12 -12.09 26.64 -9.29
CA LEU A 12 -13.31 25.84 -9.29
C LEU A 12 -13.53 25.11 -7.96
N ILE A 13 -12.48 24.57 -7.34
CA ILE A 13 -12.55 23.96 -5.99
C ILE A 13 -13.00 24.99 -4.96
N TYR A 14 -12.43 26.20 -4.98
CA TYR A 14 -12.84 27.28 -4.09
C TYR A 14 -14.32 27.67 -4.32
N THR A 15 -14.77 27.78 -5.57
CA THR A 15 -16.17 28.07 -5.89
C THR A 15 -17.11 26.97 -5.38
N ALA A 16 -16.75 25.69 -5.57
CA ALA A 16 -17.52 24.57 -5.05
C ALA A 16 -17.60 24.59 -3.51
N SER A 17 -16.48 24.90 -2.84
CA SER A 17 -16.43 25.09 -1.39
C SER A 17 -17.35 26.21 -0.91
N LYS A 18 -17.34 27.37 -1.60
CA LYS A 18 -18.23 28.48 -1.26
C LYS A 18 -19.70 28.10 -1.37
N LEU A 19 -20.09 27.45 -2.46
CA LEU A 19 -21.46 26.94 -2.62
C LEU A 19 -21.83 25.96 -1.50
N ALA A 20 -20.91 25.05 -1.13
CA ALA A 20 -21.11 24.10 -0.04
C ALA A 20 -21.24 24.80 1.33
N MET A 21 -20.42 25.80 1.62
CA MET A 21 -20.53 26.60 2.85
C MET A 21 -21.86 27.36 2.92
N GLU A 22 -22.30 28.00 1.83
CA GLU A 22 -23.61 28.67 1.78
C GLU A 22 -24.78 27.70 2.00
N ARG A 23 -24.66 26.45 1.52
CA ARG A 23 -25.65 25.39 1.81
C ARG A 23 -25.66 25.03 3.29
N LYS A 24 -24.46 24.86 3.89
CA LYS A 24 -24.31 24.60 5.33
C LYS A 24 -24.90 25.72 6.19
N GLU A 25 -24.65 26.97 5.83
CA GLU A 25 -25.19 28.16 6.52
C GLU A 25 -26.72 28.21 6.50
N ARG A 26 -27.36 27.69 5.45
CA ARG A 26 -28.81 27.50 5.37
C ARG A 26 -29.33 26.29 6.17
N GLY A 27 -28.45 25.58 6.88
CA GLY A 27 -28.78 24.42 7.71
C GLY A 27 -28.86 23.09 6.95
N LEU A 28 -28.39 23.03 5.70
CA LEU A 28 -28.33 21.77 4.95
C LEU A 28 -27.14 20.93 5.42
N LYS A 29 -27.37 19.62 5.54
CA LYS A 29 -26.30 18.64 5.75
C LYS A 29 -25.56 18.40 4.43
N LEU A 30 -24.24 18.39 4.50
CA LEU A 30 -23.36 18.28 3.34
C LEU A 30 -23.30 16.85 2.81
N ASN A 31 -23.30 16.69 1.49
CA ASN A 31 -22.97 15.42 0.83
C ASN A 31 -21.45 15.26 0.63
N TYR A 32 -21.04 14.14 0.01
CA TYR A 32 -19.62 13.81 -0.17
C TYR A 32 -18.85 14.87 -0.99
N PRO A 33 -19.25 15.27 -2.22
CA PRO A 33 -18.57 16.32 -2.97
C PRO A 33 -18.45 17.66 -2.23
N GLU A 34 -19.48 18.06 -1.49
CA GLU A 34 -19.50 19.32 -0.75
C GLU A 34 -18.49 19.31 0.40
N ALA A 35 -18.45 18.23 1.18
CA ALA A 35 -17.49 18.06 2.26
C ALA A 35 -16.05 18.02 1.72
N VAL A 36 -15.80 17.29 0.62
CA VAL A 36 -14.49 17.27 -0.04
C VAL A 36 -14.07 18.67 -0.48
N ALA A 37 -14.97 19.46 -1.08
CA ALA A 37 -14.67 20.80 -1.55
C ALA A 37 -14.30 21.74 -0.39
N ILE A 38 -15.05 21.71 0.72
CA ILE A 38 -14.76 22.52 1.91
C ILE A 38 -13.40 22.19 2.50
N ILE A 39 -13.11 20.91 2.72
CA ILE A 39 -11.82 20.46 3.28
C ILE A 39 -10.68 20.83 2.32
N SER A 40 -10.88 20.63 1.02
CA SER A 40 -9.89 20.96 -0.01
C SER A 40 -9.56 22.44 -0.04
N SER A 41 -10.58 23.29 -0.01
CA SER A 41 -10.41 24.74 0.03
C SER A 41 -9.74 25.20 1.32
N TYR A 42 -10.07 24.60 2.47
CA TYR A 42 -9.40 24.92 3.74
C TYR A 42 -7.89 24.65 3.68
N ILE A 43 -7.48 23.55 3.05
CA ILE A 43 -6.07 23.22 2.85
C ILE A 43 -5.38 24.25 1.94
N ILE A 44 -6.02 24.62 0.82
CA ILE A 44 -5.45 25.58 -0.14
C ILE A 44 -5.25 26.95 0.51
N GLU A 45 -6.26 27.46 1.21
CA GLU A 45 -6.18 28.75 1.89
C GLU A 45 -5.19 28.70 3.06
N GLY A 46 -5.18 27.61 3.84
CA GLY A 46 -4.22 27.46 4.93
C GLY A 46 -2.76 27.38 4.47
N ALA A 47 -2.50 26.79 3.30
CA ALA A 47 -1.18 26.84 2.67
C ALA A 47 -0.82 28.27 2.23
N ARG A 48 -1.80 29.02 1.71
CA ARG A 48 -1.63 30.44 1.34
C ARG A 48 -1.35 31.34 2.54
N ASP A 49 -1.90 30.98 3.71
CA ASP A 49 -1.69 31.62 5.01
C ASP A 49 -0.37 31.22 5.70
N GLY A 50 0.45 30.37 5.07
CA GLY A 50 1.76 29.98 5.59
C GLY A 50 1.74 28.83 6.61
N LYS A 51 0.63 28.09 6.75
CA LYS A 51 0.61 26.87 7.57
C LYS A 51 1.49 25.79 6.95
N SER A 52 2.06 24.92 7.78
CA SER A 52 2.84 23.77 7.29
C SER A 52 1.93 22.61 6.84
N VAL A 53 2.47 21.72 6.00
CA VAL A 53 1.77 20.48 5.60
C VAL A 53 1.28 19.69 6.82
N ALA A 54 2.16 19.49 7.81
CA ALA A 54 1.84 18.74 9.02
C ALA A 54 0.71 19.38 9.85
N GLN A 55 0.67 20.72 9.92
CA GLN A 55 -0.42 21.43 10.58
C GLN A 55 -1.74 21.23 9.83
N LEU A 56 -1.74 21.37 8.50
CA LEU A 56 -2.95 21.21 7.69
C LEU A 56 -3.50 19.78 7.72
N MET A 57 -2.64 18.76 7.80
CA MET A 57 -3.06 17.37 7.97
C MET A 57 -3.91 17.16 9.23
N VAL A 58 -3.66 17.93 10.30
CA VAL A 58 -4.40 17.83 11.56
C VAL A 58 -5.56 18.82 11.58
N ASP A 59 -5.33 20.07 11.22
CA ASP A 59 -6.33 21.13 11.31
C ASP A 59 -7.54 20.88 10.40
N ALA A 60 -7.30 20.31 9.22
CA ALA A 60 -8.37 19.97 8.29
C ALA A 60 -9.38 18.96 8.88
N THR A 61 -8.94 18.10 9.82
CA THR A 61 -9.84 17.14 10.51
C THR A 61 -10.85 17.81 11.44
N LYS A 62 -10.66 19.11 11.74
CA LYS A 62 -11.50 19.89 12.66
C LYS A 62 -12.50 20.78 11.92
N VAL A 63 -12.46 20.79 10.59
CA VAL A 63 -13.26 21.70 9.75
C VAL A 63 -14.73 21.29 9.71
N LEU A 64 -14.98 19.98 9.65
CA LEU A 64 -16.33 19.41 9.60
C LEU A 64 -16.49 18.37 10.70
N LYS A 65 -17.66 18.36 11.32
CA LYS A 65 -18.10 17.32 12.26
C LYS A 65 -19.04 16.35 11.56
N GLU A 66 -19.28 15.20 12.17
CA GLU A 66 -20.26 14.24 11.68
C GLU A 66 -21.65 14.87 11.49
N ASP A 67 -22.04 15.77 12.40
CA ASP A 67 -23.29 16.53 12.33
C ASP A 67 -23.32 17.58 11.22
N ASP A 68 -22.23 17.85 10.50
CA ASP A 68 -22.26 18.76 9.37
C ASP A 68 -22.63 18.05 8.06
N VAL A 69 -22.56 16.72 8.02
CA VAL A 69 -22.72 15.91 6.81
C VAL A 69 -23.96 15.03 6.88
N LEU A 70 -24.40 14.53 5.72
CA LEU A 70 -25.41 13.48 5.65
C LEU A 70 -24.88 12.19 6.29
N GLU A 71 -25.79 11.35 6.78
CA GLU A 71 -25.45 10.07 7.38
C GLU A 71 -24.65 9.19 6.41
N GLY A 72 -23.62 8.50 6.91
CA GLY A 72 -22.72 7.66 6.12
C GLY A 72 -21.63 8.41 5.33
N ILE A 73 -21.73 9.73 5.14
CA ILE A 73 -20.71 10.48 4.37
C ILE A 73 -19.35 10.47 5.06
N ALA A 74 -19.33 10.59 6.39
CA ALA A 74 -18.10 10.58 7.15
C ALA A 74 -17.37 9.22 7.07
N SER A 75 -18.10 8.09 7.03
CA SER A 75 -17.51 6.76 6.88
C SER A 75 -16.96 6.48 5.47
N MET A 76 -17.55 7.11 4.44
CA MET A 76 -17.05 7.02 3.07
C MET A 76 -15.76 7.84 2.84
N MET A 77 -15.48 8.84 3.67
CA MET A 77 -14.37 9.77 3.47
C MET A 77 -13.09 9.28 4.15
N TYR A 78 -12.41 8.32 3.53
CA TYR A 78 -11.15 7.77 4.05
C TYR A 78 -9.98 8.75 3.98
N MET A 79 -9.91 9.54 2.91
CA MET A 79 -8.92 10.60 2.77
C MET A 79 -9.37 11.69 1.79
N VAL A 80 -8.87 12.90 2.01
CA VAL A 80 -8.93 14.00 1.05
C VAL A 80 -7.50 14.42 0.71
N GLN A 81 -7.21 14.51 -0.58
CA GLN A 81 -5.88 14.82 -1.11
C GLN A 81 -5.92 16.08 -1.97
N VAL A 82 -5.07 17.05 -1.64
CA VAL A 82 -4.99 18.31 -2.37
C VAL A 82 -3.55 18.79 -2.42
N GLU A 83 -3.11 19.16 -3.62
CA GLU A 83 -1.90 19.96 -3.76
C GLU A 83 -2.19 21.44 -3.57
N ALA A 84 -1.34 22.13 -2.80
CA ALA A 84 -1.38 23.57 -2.61
C ALA A 84 0.04 24.17 -2.76
N THR A 85 0.11 25.46 -3.07
CA THR A 85 1.38 26.19 -3.17
C THR A 85 1.71 26.83 -1.84
N PHE A 86 2.74 26.30 -1.17
CA PHE A 86 3.31 26.84 0.06
C PHE A 86 4.44 27.82 -0.26
N GLU A 87 4.99 28.48 0.75
CA GLU A 87 6.17 29.36 0.61
C GLU A 87 7.39 28.63 0.01
N ASP A 88 7.49 27.32 0.24
CA ASP A 88 8.55 26.45 -0.26
C ASP A 88 8.13 25.64 -1.51
N GLY A 89 7.08 26.07 -2.20
CA GLY A 89 6.59 25.48 -3.44
C GLY A 89 5.37 24.56 -3.26
N THR A 90 5.01 23.84 -4.33
CA THR A 90 3.86 22.93 -4.32
C THR A 90 4.14 21.71 -3.43
N LYS A 91 3.21 21.37 -2.54
CA LYS A 91 3.20 20.12 -1.76
C LYS A 91 1.83 19.45 -1.80
N LEU A 92 1.83 18.11 -1.73
CA LEU A 92 0.63 17.31 -1.53
C LEU A 92 0.28 17.25 -0.05
N VAL A 93 -0.95 17.57 0.31
CA VAL A 93 -1.51 17.34 1.65
C VAL A 93 -2.52 16.20 1.55
N THR A 94 -2.36 15.20 2.42
CA THR A 94 -3.32 14.10 2.58
C THR A 94 -3.91 14.15 3.97
N VAL A 95 -5.22 14.34 4.07
CA VAL A 95 -5.95 14.33 5.34
C VAL A 95 -6.63 12.98 5.44
N HIS A 96 -6.21 12.15 6.39
CA HIS A 96 -6.81 10.83 6.65
C HIS A 96 -8.00 10.98 7.59
N ASN A 97 -9.11 10.27 7.29
CA ASN A 97 -10.36 10.30 8.05
C ASN A 97 -10.75 11.74 8.49
N PRO A 98 -10.88 12.68 7.54
CA PRO A 98 -11.07 14.10 7.83
C PRO A 98 -12.33 14.43 8.64
N ILE A 99 -13.30 13.52 8.71
CA ILE A 99 -14.50 13.67 9.53
C ILE A 99 -14.56 12.47 10.47
N SER A 100 -14.43 12.71 11.77
CA SER A 100 -14.64 11.66 12.77
C SER A 100 -16.12 11.25 12.79
N TYR A 101 -16.39 9.96 12.96
CA TYR A 101 -17.75 9.42 13.00
C TYR A 101 -17.88 8.25 13.98
N ASP A 102 -19.11 8.02 14.44
CA ASP A 102 -19.45 6.82 15.20
C ASP A 102 -19.55 5.59 14.28
N LYS A 103 -18.70 4.59 14.53
CA LYS A 103 -18.64 3.35 13.75
C LYS A 103 -19.88 2.45 13.92
N ASN A 104 -20.75 2.75 14.89
CA ASN A 104 -21.99 2.00 15.10
C ASN A 104 -23.15 2.49 14.23
N LYS A 105 -22.95 3.54 13.42
CA LYS A 105 -23.95 4.06 12.48
C LYS A 105 -23.81 3.42 11.11
N LEU A 106 -24.70 3.80 10.18
CA LEU A 106 -24.72 3.33 8.80
C LEU A 106 -23.36 3.51 8.11
N ILE A 107 -22.83 2.43 7.53
CA ILE A 107 -21.62 2.42 6.70
C ILE A 107 -21.99 2.00 5.27
N PRO A 108 -22.08 2.95 4.32
CA PRO A 108 -22.39 2.62 2.93
C PRO A 108 -21.35 1.68 2.31
N GLY A 109 -21.81 0.55 1.77
CA GLY A 109 -20.95 -0.44 1.14
C GLY A 109 -20.16 -1.29 2.13
N GLU A 110 -20.62 -1.41 3.39
CA GLU A 110 -19.99 -2.31 4.35
C GLU A 110 -20.00 -3.77 3.90
N TYR A 111 -18.94 -4.49 4.28
CA TYR A 111 -18.85 -5.92 4.06
C TYR A 111 -19.42 -6.65 5.27
N LEU A 112 -20.48 -7.43 5.05
CA LEU A 112 -20.99 -8.38 6.03
C LEU A 112 -20.28 -9.71 5.77
N VAL A 113 -19.25 -10.00 6.55
CA VAL A 113 -18.45 -11.23 6.43
C VAL A 113 -18.86 -12.22 7.52
N ASP A 114 -18.95 -13.49 7.15
CA ASP A 114 -19.15 -14.56 8.11
C ASP A 114 -17.93 -14.70 9.03
N GLU A 115 -18.14 -15.15 10.26
CA GLU A 115 -17.06 -15.48 11.18
C GLU A 115 -16.27 -16.71 10.65
N GLY A 116 -14.94 -16.66 10.76
CA GLY A 116 -14.07 -17.76 10.39
C GLY A 116 -12.72 -17.31 9.84
N GLU A 117 -11.91 -18.28 9.44
CA GLU A 117 -10.62 -18.07 8.79
C GLU A 117 -10.58 -18.79 7.44
N ILE A 118 -9.85 -18.20 6.48
CA ILE A 118 -9.61 -18.83 5.18
C ILE A 118 -8.24 -19.48 5.23
N GLU A 119 -8.21 -20.81 5.23
CA GLU A 119 -6.96 -21.57 5.11
C GLU A 119 -6.37 -21.40 3.70
N LEU A 120 -5.13 -20.92 3.64
CA LEU A 120 -4.41 -20.73 2.39
C LEU A 120 -3.58 -21.97 2.06
N ASN A 121 -3.45 -22.28 0.77
CA ASN A 121 -2.54 -23.32 0.27
C ASN A 121 -2.68 -24.71 0.95
N SER A 122 -3.85 -25.05 1.47
CA SER A 122 -4.13 -26.26 2.30
C SER A 122 -3.70 -27.60 1.69
N SER A 123 -3.55 -27.68 0.37
CA SER A 123 -3.08 -28.89 -0.34
C SER A 123 -1.55 -29.02 -0.43
N LYS A 124 -0.78 -28.14 0.23
CA LYS A 124 0.67 -28.07 0.06
C LYS A 124 1.40 -28.47 1.33
N GLU A 125 2.48 -29.22 1.12
CA GLU A 125 3.45 -29.50 2.17
C GLU A 125 4.28 -28.24 2.44
N ILE A 126 4.32 -27.85 3.70
CA ILE A 126 5.08 -26.71 4.18
C ILE A 126 6.44 -27.18 4.66
N ILE A 127 7.49 -26.49 4.25
CA ILE A 127 8.81 -26.58 4.89
C ILE A 127 9.14 -25.27 5.59
N THR A 128 9.80 -25.34 6.74
CA THR A 128 10.29 -24.15 7.44
C THR A 128 11.81 -24.06 7.27
N ILE A 129 12.30 -22.90 6.85
CA ILE A 129 13.73 -22.63 6.75
C ILE A 129 14.09 -21.36 7.52
N GLU A 130 15.22 -21.39 8.22
CA GLU A 130 15.81 -20.21 8.84
C GLU A 130 16.68 -19.46 7.83
N ILE A 131 16.51 -18.14 7.77
CA ILE A 131 17.20 -17.24 6.85
C ILE A 131 17.81 -16.10 7.64
N GLU A 132 19.07 -15.79 7.33
CA GLU A 132 19.80 -14.65 7.84
C GLU A 132 20.07 -13.63 6.73
N ASN A 133 19.78 -12.36 6.96
CA ASN A 133 20.26 -11.31 6.06
C ASN A 133 21.66 -10.85 6.47
N LYS A 134 22.68 -11.24 5.71
CA LYS A 134 24.08 -10.84 5.93
C LYS A 134 24.44 -9.52 5.26
N GLY A 135 23.53 -8.96 4.47
CA GLY A 135 23.73 -7.68 3.79
C GLY A 135 23.57 -6.48 4.72
N ASP A 136 23.97 -5.31 4.21
CA ASP A 136 23.90 -4.01 4.87
C ASP A 136 22.58 -3.26 4.59
N ARG A 137 21.69 -3.86 3.79
CA ARG A 137 20.42 -3.28 3.34
C ARG A 137 19.25 -4.22 3.61
N PRO A 138 18.05 -3.67 3.84
CA PRO A 138 16.86 -4.49 4.00
C PRO A 138 16.50 -5.21 2.69
N VAL A 139 16.07 -6.46 2.81
CA VAL A 139 15.57 -7.27 1.69
C VAL A 139 14.12 -7.65 1.96
N GLN A 140 13.26 -7.52 0.96
CA GLN A 140 11.85 -7.87 1.07
C GLN A 140 11.48 -8.82 -0.07
N VAL A 141 10.94 -9.99 0.27
CA VAL A 141 10.64 -11.06 -0.69
C VAL A 141 9.14 -11.27 -0.76
N GLY A 142 8.57 -11.18 -1.96
CA GLY A 142 7.14 -11.34 -2.21
C GLY A 142 6.67 -12.80 -2.19
N SER A 143 5.36 -12.97 -1.96
CA SER A 143 4.67 -14.28 -1.86
C SER A 143 4.95 -15.27 -2.99
N HIS A 144 5.13 -14.80 -4.23
CA HIS A 144 5.27 -15.64 -5.43
C HIS A 144 6.66 -15.55 -6.09
N TYR A 145 7.64 -14.97 -5.39
CA TYR A 145 9.02 -14.98 -5.86
C TYR A 145 9.63 -16.38 -5.69
N HIS A 146 10.40 -16.86 -6.67
CA HIS A 146 11.08 -18.14 -6.55
C HIS A 146 12.17 -18.06 -5.48
N PHE A 147 11.93 -18.70 -4.34
CA PHE A 147 12.69 -18.42 -3.12
C PHE A 147 14.17 -18.84 -3.23
N PHE A 148 14.48 -19.83 -4.07
CA PHE A 148 15.84 -20.20 -4.47
C PHE A 148 16.65 -19.02 -5.01
N GLU A 149 16.01 -18.10 -5.73
CA GLU A 149 16.64 -17.03 -6.50
C GLU A 149 16.63 -15.68 -5.77
N VAL A 150 16.29 -15.63 -4.47
CA VAL A 150 16.29 -14.36 -3.72
C VAL A 150 17.70 -13.77 -3.60
N ASN A 151 17.80 -12.51 -3.18
CA ASN A 151 19.06 -11.80 -3.00
C ASN A 151 20.16 -12.67 -2.34
N LYS A 152 21.36 -12.71 -2.94
CA LYS A 152 22.51 -13.51 -2.48
C LYS A 152 22.92 -13.24 -1.03
N GLU A 153 22.66 -12.04 -0.52
CA GLU A 153 22.97 -11.66 0.87
C GLU A 153 22.06 -12.37 1.89
N LEU A 154 20.95 -12.99 1.45
CA LEU A 154 20.17 -13.88 2.29
C LEU A 154 20.84 -15.26 2.35
N SER A 155 21.35 -15.59 3.53
CA SER A 155 22.05 -16.83 3.83
C SER A 155 21.08 -17.87 4.41
N PHE A 156 20.92 -18.97 3.69
CA PHE A 156 20.12 -20.15 4.05
C PHE A 156 20.47 -21.31 3.12
N GLU A 157 19.96 -22.49 3.39
CA GLU A 157 20.15 -23.67 2.54
C GLU A 157 19.31 -23.57 1.25
N ARG A 158 19.92 -22.99 0.21
CA ARG A 158 19.26 -22.68 -1.08
C ARG A 158 18.56 -23.87 -1.71
N ILE A 159 19.18 -25.05 -1.70
CA ILE A 159 18.62 -26.27 -2.32
C ILE A 159 17.22 -26.62 -1.78
N LYS A 160 16.94 -26.37 -0.48
CA LYS A 160 15.62 -26.60 0.12
C LYS A 160 14.54 -25.70 -0.46
N ALA A 161 14.92 -24.53 -0.98
CA ALA A 161 14.01 -23.55 -1.58
C ALA A 161 13.80 -23.72 -3.09
N TYR A 162 14.47 -24.69 -3.72
CA TYR A 162 14.32 -24.94 -5.16
C TYR A 162 12.88 -25.34 -5.51
N GLY A 163 12.27 -24.61 -6.43
CA GLY A 163 10.88 -24.79 -6.85
C GLY A 163 9.83 -24.33 -5.84
N LYS A 164 10.23 -23.55 -4.82
CA LYS A 164 9.33 -23.09 -3.75
C LYS A 164 9.16 -21.58 -3.70
N ARG A 165 8.07 -21.15 -3.07
CA ARG A 165 7.71 -19.76 -2.79
C ARG A 165 7.22 -19.61 -1.34
N LEU A 166 7.11 -18.38 -0.85
CA LEU A 166 6.60 -18.11 0.49
C LEU A 166 5.14 -18.56 0.64
N ASP A 167 4.87 -19.23 1.75
CA ASP A 167 3.52 -19.60 2.18
C ASP A 167 2.88 -18.47 2.98
N ILE A 168 2.48 -17.41 2.28
CA ILE A 168 1.86 -16.21 2.83
C ILE A 168 0.73 -15.73 1.90
N PRO A 169 -0.17 -14.84 2.36
CA PRO A 169 -1.22 -14.29 1.52
C PRO A 169 -0.67 -13.69 0.21
N ALA A 170 -1.35 -13.97 -0.90
CA ALA A 170 -0.94 -13.49 -2.21
C ALA A 170 -0.82 -11.96 -2.23
N GLY A 171 0.23 -11.45 -2.87
CA GLY A 171 0.54 -10.01 -2.92
C GLY A 171 1.31 -9.47 -1.69
N THR A 172 1.41 -10.23 -0.60
CA THR A 172 2.22 -9.84 0.56
C THR A 172 3.69 -10.25 0.43
N SER A 173 4.50 -9.93 1.43
CA SER A 173 5.95 -10.16 1.43
C SER A 173 6.52 -10.30 2.85
N VAL A 174 7.66 -10.97 2.97
CA VAL A 174 8.44 -11.02 4.21
C VAL A 174 9.65 -10.10 4.10
N ARG A 175 9.87 -9.28 5.13
CA ARG A 175 10.97 -8.32 5.22
C ARG A 175 12.08 -8.82 6.17
N PHE A 176 13.32 -8.72 5.72
CA PHE A 176 14.53 -9.09 6.44
C PHE A 176 15.40 -7.83 6.61
N GLU A 177 15.54 -7.36 7.84
CA GLU A 177 16.46 -6.26 8.16
C GLU A 177 17.91 -6.74 8.15
N PRO A 178 18.90 -5.86 7.93
CA PRO A 178 20.31 -6.20 8.05
C PRO A 178 20.63 -6.92 9.36
N GLY A 179 21.31 -8.07 9.29
CA GLY A 179 21.69 -8.90 10.44
C GLY A 179 20.55 -9.71 11.08
N SER A 180 19.31 -9.58 10.60
CA SER A 180 18.17 -10.31 11.18
C SER A 180 18.13 -11.78 10.74
N LYS A 181 17.72 -12.65 11.67
CA LYS A 181 17.39 -14.06 11.41
C LYS A 181 15.89 -14.28 11.56
N LYS A 182 15.27 -14.96 10.58
CA LYS A 182 13.84 -15.31 10.61
C LYS A 182 13.62 -16.68 10.00
N SER A 183 12.72 -17.43 10.63
CA SER A 183 12.16 -18.64 10.02
C SER A 183 10.98 -18.29 9.13
N VAL A 184 10.93 -18.85 7.92
CA VAL A 184 9.80 -18.68 7.00
C VAL A 184 9.30 -20.03 6.50
N ASN A 185 8.03 -20.06 6.16
CA ASN A 185 7.37 -21.21 5.56
C ASN A 185 7.40 -21.10 4.04
N LEU A 186 7.77 -22.20 3.38
CA LEU A 186 7.80 -22.31 1.93
C LEU A 186 6.93 -23.47 1.47
N ILE A 187 6.30 -23.28 0.31
CA ILE A 187 5.49 -24.27 -0.39
C ILE A 187 5.91 -24.38 -1.85
N ASP A 188 5.64 -25.52 -2.46
CA ASP A 188 5.96 -25.76 -3.87
C ASP A 188 5.13 -24.91 -4.84
N PHE A 189 5.76 -24.48 -5.92
CA PHE A 189 5.04 -23.97 -7.08
C PHE A 189 4.08 -25.05 -7.63
N SER A 190 2.95 -24.58 -8.13
CA SER A 190 1.94 -25.40 -8.80
C SER A 190 1.91 -25.12 -10.31
N GLY A 191 0.96 -25.70 -11.02
CA GLY A 191 0.82 -25.51 -12.47
C GLY A 191 1.95 -26.21 -13.23
N LYS A 192 2.41 -25.59 -14.33
CA LYS A 192 3.46 -26.16 -15.20
C LYS A 192 4.85 -26.23 -14.57
N ARG A 193 5.05 -25.57 -13.41
CA ARG A 193 6.35 -25.51 -12.71
C ARG A 193 7.50 -25.09 -13.64
N TYR A 194 7.21 -24.14 -14.53
CA TYR A 194 8.19 -23.50 -15.41
C TYR A 194 8.57 -22.13 -14.82
N VAL A 195 9.87 -21.90 -14.64
CA VAL A 195 10.42 -20.68 -14.02
C VAL A 195 11.25 -19.92 -15.05
N SER A 196 11.00 -18.61 -15.17
CA SER A 196 11.76 -17.68 -16.01
C SER A 196 11.77 -16.29 -15.36
N GLY A 197 12.83 -15.50 -15.58
CA GLY A 197 13.05 -14.20 -14.96
C GLY A 197 13.86 -14.30 -13.66
N PHE A 198 13.39 -13.68 -12.58
CA PHE A 198 14.06 -13.66 -11.27
C PHE A 198 15.55 -13.26 -11.36
N ASN A 199 16.48 -14.16 -11.04
CA ASN A 199 17.93 -13.95 -11.24
C ASN A 199 18.47 -14.77 -12.43
N GLY A 200 17.60 -15.38 -13.22
CA GLY A 200 17.95 -16.20 -14.38
C GLY A 200 18.68 -17.48 -14.00
N LEU A 201 18.52 -17.99 -12.76
CA LEU A 201 19.26 -19.17 -12.33
C LEU A 201 18.68 -20.46 -12.93
N VAL A 202 17.35 -20.51 -13.12
CA VAL A 202 16.64 -21.73 -13.58
C VAL A 202 16.31 -21.71 -15.08
N GLU A 203 15.54 -20.72 -15.55
CA GLU A 203 15.10 -20.57 -16.95
C GLU A 203 14.60 -21.88 -17.60
N GLY A 204 13.64 -22.56 -16.96
CA GLY A 204 13.17 -23.86 -17.41
C GLY A 204 12.12 -24.55 -16.52
N PHE A 205 11.79 -25.79 -16.85
CA PHE A 205 10.93 -26.65 -16.04
C PHE A 205 11.68 -27.14 -14.80
N LEU A 206 11.10 -26.92 -13.61
CA LEU A 206 11.70 -27.27 -12.32
C LEU A 206 11.91 -28.77 -12.14
N ASP A 207 11.11 -29.60 -12.80
CA ASP A 207 11.14 -31.05 -12.65
C ASP A 207 12.05 -31.73 -13.70
N ASP A 208 12.75 -30.95 -14.55
CA ASP A 208 13.78 -31.46 -15.46
C ASP A 208 15.14 -31.47 -14.76
N GLU A 209 15.74 -32.66 -14.63
CA GLU A 209 17.04 -32.86 -13.98
C GLU A 209 18.17 -32.07 -14.64
N ASN A 210 18.13 -31.87 -15.96
CA ASN A 210 19.15 -31.06 -16.65
C ASN A 210 19.02 -29.58 -16.29
N VAL A 211 17.79 -29.08 -16.15
CA VAL A 211 17.52 -27.70 -15.73
C VAL A 211 17.96 -27.52 -14.28
N LYS A 212 17.63 -28.47 -13.40
CA LYS A 212 18.04 -28.45 -12.01
C LYS A 212 19.56 -28.48 -11.84
N ALA A 213 20.26 -29.34 -12.59
CA ALA A 213 21.72 -29.40 -12.57
C ALA A 213 22.37 -28.07 -13.01
N LYS A 214 21.86 -27.46 -14.09
CA LYS A 214 22.30 -26.13 -14.54
C LYS A 214 22.03 -25.05 -13.49
N ALA A 215 20.86 -25.09 -12.84
CA ALA A 215 20.51 -24.14 -11.80
C ALA A 215 21.46 -24.20 -10.59
N MET A 216 21.91 -25.40 -10.20
CA MET A 216 22.92 -25.54 -9.13
C MET A 216 24.27 -24.95 -9.53
N GLN A 217 24.70 -25.16 -10.78
CA GLN A 217 25.94 -24.55 -11.29
C GLN A 217 25.84 -23.01 -11.35
N ASN A 218 24.69 -22.49 -11.78
CA ASN A 218 24.43 -21.06 -11.80
C ASN A 218 24.37 -20.47 -10.38
N LEU A 219 23.82 -21.21 -9.42
CA LEU A 219 23.77 -20.80 -8.03
C LEU A 219 25.17 -20.63 -7.43
N SER A 220 26.08 -21.60 -7.62
CA SER A 220 27.46 -21.47 -7.12
C SER A 220 28.13 -20.19 -7.66
N LYS A 221 28.01 -19.94 -8.97
CA LYS A 221 28.50 -18.70 -9.60
C LYS A 221 27.85 -17.44 -9.02
N PHE A 222 26.54 -17.50 -8.73
CA PHE A 222 25.78 -16.38 -8.18
C PHE A 222 26.18 -16.04 -6.74
N LEU A 223 26.49 -17.06 -5.93
CA LEU A 223 26.98 -16.90 -4.56
C LEU A 223 28.48 -16.56 -4.50
N GLY A 224 29.22 -16.78 -5.58
CA GLY A 224 30.67 -16.55 -5.63
C GLY A 224 31.50 -17.70 -5.06
N GLU A 225 30.94 -18.91 -5.09
CA GLU A 225 31.57 -20.18 -4.67
C GLU A 225 32.16 -20.95 -5.87
#